data_AF-A0AAD3H9D8-F1
#
_entry.id   AF-A0AAD3H9D8-F1
#
_cell.length_a   1.000
_cell.length_b   1.000
_cell.length_c   1.000
_cell.angle_alpha   90.00
_cell.angle_beta   90.00
_cell.angle_gamma   90.00
#
_symmetry.space_group_name_H-M   'P 1'
#
loop_
_entity.id
_entity.type
_entity.pdbx_description
1 polymer ?
#
loop_
_entity_poly.entity_id
_entity_poly.type
_entity_poly.pdbx_seq_one_letter_code
_entity_poly.pdbx_strand_id
1 'polypeptide(L)'
;MFQEPQDEFGFERPAQKRHSFQKYFYLFGIALAYYVLFYEADGVESKVDDSLHGLDPNQYHGRYPHSLLTLFFPYTLLRDVVLDQPVSDSDIPFFWHVHNSDEKVYKNILKGCYGLQLIELNDVDSIKEAKELEIVKGLDRYKHVITSPFVRETSEIFTTDHFGRMICFFRHPIDYDLHPSLPVFEAKDNWMTRLLSNWHKDEITFKELGVAKHVVRQCCLMGEMDKMKTSIIRIAEHMNWIFANGMSDEAGQQCIDNALEGFPSEKWADHDSPAWQSFYKFNRFDAELYELSQSTWRHQIQTIIPWKLQVSRNQTDEDE
;
A
#
# COMPACT_ATOMS: atom_id res chain seq x y z
N MET A 1 26.50 -42.56 -34.02
CA MET A 1 27.21 -43.43 -33.07
C MET A 1 27.85 -42.52 -32.03
N PHE A 2 27.10 -42.21 -30.98
CA PHE A 2 27.57 -41.48 -29.80
C PHE A 2 27.01 -42.24 -28.60
N GLN A 3 27.91 -42.77 -27.77
CA GLN A 3 27.59 -43.47 -26.53
C GLN A 3 27.35 -42.44 -25.43
N GLU A 4 26.22 -42.54 -24.75
CA GLU A 4 25.97 -41.87 -23.48
C GLU A 4 26.61 -42.65 -22.33
N PRO A 5 27.18 -41.97 -21.31
CA PRO A 5 27.61 -42.62 -20.09
C PRO A 5 26.43 -42.75 -19.11
N GLN A 6 26.22 -43.95 -18.59
CA GLN A 6 25.35 -44.24 -17.45
C GLN A 6 26.17 -44.08 -16.17
N ASP A 7 25.78 -43.13 -15.32
CA ASP A 7 26.23 -43.06 -13.93
C ASP A 7 25.04 -43.39 -13.01
N GLU A 8 25.09 -44.59 -12.43
CA GLU A 8 24.21 -45.05 -11.36
C GLU A 8 24.65 -44.45 -10.02
N PHE A 9 23.91 -43.47 -9.51
CA PHE A 9 24.02 -43.03 -8.11
C PHE A 9 22.89 -43.65 -7.28
N GLY A 10 23.22 -44.73 -6.57
CA GLY A 10 22.37 -45.34 -5.54
C GLY A 10 22.36 -44.50 -4.27
N PHE A 11 21.24 -43.84 -3.98
CA PHE A 11 20.99 -43.16 -2.70
C PHE A 11 20.09 -44.05 -1.82
N GLU A 12 20.68 -44.74 -0.85
CA GLU A 12 19.94 -45.40 0.23
C GLU A 12 19.34 -44.34 1.17
N ARG A 13 18.01 -44.35 1.32
CA ARG A 13 17.29 -43.49 2.27
C ARG A 13 17.27 -44.12 3.66
N PRO A 14 17.73 -43.43 4.72
CA PRO A 14 17.57 -43.92 6.08
C PRO A 14 16.11 -43.81 6.54
N ALA A 15 15.62 -44.88 7.17
CA ALA A 15 14.27 -44.98 7.72
C ALA A 15 14.04 -43.94 8.84
N GLN A 16 13.06 -43.06 8.61
CA GLN A 16 12.71 -41.95 9.48
C GLN A 16 11.76 -42.42 10.60
N LYS A 17 12.22 -42.41 11.85
CA LYS A 17 11.37 -42.63 13.05
C LYS A 17 10.41 -41.45 13.25
N ARG A 18 9.17 -41.58 12.78
CA ARG A 18 8.05 -40.66 13.07
C ARG A 18 7.25 -41.14 14.29
N HIS A 19 7.70 -40.86 15.51
CA HIS A 19 6.83 -40.91 16.70
C HIS A 19 7.42 -40.03 17.82
N SER A 20 7.28 -38.70 17.73
CA SER A 20 7.42 -37.81 18.90
C SER A 20 6.92 -36.37 18.70
N PHE A 21 6.65 -35.92 17.48
CA PHE A 21 6.38 -34.48 17.23
C PHE A 21 4.98 -33.98 17.62
N GLN A 22 4.01 -34.88 17.82
CA GLN A 22 2.61 -34.48 18.06
C GLN A 22 2.31 -34.06 19.50
N LYS A 23 3.16 -34.42 20.48
CA LYS A 23 2.96 -34.05 21.89
C LYS A 23 3.45 -32.64 22.23
N TYR A 24 4.41 -32.10 21.48
CA TYR A 24 4.98 -30.77 21.75
C TYR A 24 4.06 -29.63 21.30
N PHE A 25 3.28 -29.81 20.22
CA PHE A 25 2.33 -28.79 19.77
C PHE A 25 1.17 -28.57 20.74
N TYR A 26 0.68 -29.62 21.40
CA TYR A 26 -0.43 -29.52 22.35
C TYR A 26 -0.02 -28.78 23.64
N LEU A 27 1.19 -29.02 24.14
CA LEU A 27 1.70 -28.34 25.34
C LEU A 27 2.03 -26.86 25.07
N PHE A 28 2.56 -26.54 23.89
CA PHE A 28 2.87 -25.15 23.53
C PHE A 28 1.59 -24.32 23.31
N GLY A 29 0.54 -24.91 22.72
CA GLY A 29 -0.75 -24.26 22.54
C GLY A 29 -1.46 -23.93 23.86
N ILE A 30 -1.42 -24.83 24.85
CA ILE A 30 -2.02 -24.60 26.17
C ILE A 30 -1.26 -23.52 26.95
N ALA A 31 0.07 -23.50 26.88
CA ALA A 31 0.88 -22.46 27.54
C ALA A 31 0.61 -21.07 26.95
N LEU A 32 0.45 -20.96 25.63
CA LEU A 32 0.12 -19.69 24.97
C LEU A 32 -1.29 -19.19 25.35
N ALA A 33 -2.28 -20.10 25.39
CA ALA A 33 -3.64 -19.77 25.81
C ALA A 33 -3.71 -19.33 27.28
N TYR A 34 -2.93 -19.97 28.17
CA TYR A 34 -2.82 -19.53 29.56
C TYR A 34 -2.13 -18.17 29.70
N TYR A 35 -1.12 -17.89 28.88
CA TYR A 35 -0.41 -16.59 28.91
C TYR A 35 -1.30 -15.43 28.44
N VAL A 36 -2.15 -15.65 27.42
CA VAL A 36 -3.14 -14.66 26.96
C VAL A 36 -4.21 -14.39 28.02
N LEU A 37 -4.72 -15.44 28.69
CA LEU A 37 -5.74 -15.27 29.73
C LEU A 37 -5.20 -14.67 31.03
N PHE A 38 -3.93 -14.87 31.36
CA PHE A 38 -3.33 -14.29 32.57
C PHE A 38 -3.06 -12.78 32.42
N TYR A 39 -2.77 -12.32 31.20
CA TYR A 39 -2.53 -10.90 30.92
C TYR A 39 -3.81 -10.03 30.93
N GLU A 40 -5.00 -10.63 30.80
CA GLU A 40 -6.27 -9.91 30.96
C GLU A 40 -6.70 -9.75 32.44
N ALA A 41 -6.06 -10.47 33.38
CA ALA A 41 -6.49 -10.48 34.79
C ALA A 41 -5.78 -9.43 35.67
N ASP A 42 -4.58 -9.00 35.30
CA ASP A 42 -3.85 -7.96 36.04
C ASP A 42 -4.23 -6.57 35.50
N GLY A 43 -5.40 -6.09 35.94
CA GLY A 43 -5.88 -4.73 35.76
C GLY A 43 -5.00 -3.70 36.47
N VAL A 44 -3.78 -3.49 35.95
CA VAL A 44 -2.99 -2.31 36.26
C VAL A 44 -3.55 -1.18 35.40
N GLU A 45 -4.36 -0.31 36.00
CA GLU A 45 -4.67 1.02 35.46
C GLU A 45 -3.37 1.82 35.37
N SER A 46 -2.57 1.58 34.33
CA SER A 46 -1.57 2.57 33.93
C SER A 46 -2.35 3.77 33.43
N LYS A 47 -2.30 4.88 34.17
CA LYS A 47 -2.64 6.21 33.65
C LYS A 47 -1.65 6.53 32.53
N VAL A 48 -1.93 6.01 31.33
CA VAL A 48 -1.28 6.45 30.11
C VAL A 48 -1.83 7.85 29.87
N ASP A 49 -0.92 8.82 29.88
CA ASP A 49 -1.20 10.19 29.54
C ASP A 49 -1.53 10.22 28.04
N ASP A 50 -2.83 10.20 27.70
CA ASP A 50 -3.36 10.18 26.33
C ASP A 50 -3.15 11.52 25.57
N SER A 51 -2.26 12.39 26.05
CA SER A 51 -1.81 13.60 25.34
C SER A 51 -0.88 13.32 24.14
N LEU A 52 -0.72 12.05 23.76
CA LEU A 52 0.27 11.56 22.81
C LEU A 52 -0.02 11.82 21.32
N HIS A 53 -1.19 12.34 20.98
CA HIS A 53 -1.51 12.71 19.61
C HIS A 53 -1.57 14.23 19.54
N GLY A 54 -0.58 14.86 18.89
CA GLY A 54 -0.53 16.32 18.69
C GLY A 54 -1.64 16.90 17.79
N LEU A 55 -2.78 16.23 17.71
CA LEU A 55 -4.02 16.65 17.06
C LEU A 55 -5.08 16.80 18.16
N ASP A 56 -5.99 17.76 18.04
CA ASP A 56 -7.09 17.91 19.01
C ASP A 56 -7.89 16.58 19.08
N PRO A 57 -7.86 15.85 20.21
CA PRO A 57 -8.57 14.58 20.33
C PRO A 57 -10.08 14.74 20.06
N ASN A 58 -10.64 15.93 20.30
CA ASN A 58 -12.06 16.19 20.05
C ASN A 58 -12.43 16.26 18.57
N GLN A 59 -11.44 16.41 17.67
CA GLN A 59 -11.69 16.53 16.23
C GLN A 59 -11.86 15.17 15.54
N TYR A 60 -11.28 14.10 16.07
CA TYR A 60 -11.21 12.78 15.39
C TYR A 60 -11.74 11.59 16.21
N HIS A 61 -12.12 11.77 17.49
CA HIS A 61 -12.75 10.70 18.26
C HIS A 61 -14.25 10.56 17.96
N GLY A 62 -14.56 9.98 16.80
CA GLY A 62 -15.87 9.36 16.58
C GLY A 62 -16.01 8.06 17.39
N ARG A 63 -17.01 8.00 18.28
CA ARG A 63 -17.65 6.84 18.97
C ARG A 63 -16.82 5.68 19.57
N TYR A 64 -15.53 5.46 19.27
CA TYR A 64 -14.78 4.29 19.73
C TYR A 64 -13.28 4.57 19.96
N PRO A 65 -12.90 5.42 20.92
CA PRO A 65 -11.51 5.86 21.15
C PRO A 65 -10.48 4.73 21.45
N HIS A 66 -10.91 3.48 21.61
CA HIS A 66 -10.04 2.33 21.88
C HIS A 66 -10.29 1.13 20.95
N SER A 67 -11.03 1.31 19.85
CA SER A 67 -11.20 0.22 18.88
C SER A 67 -10.00 0.12 17.94
N LEU A 68 -9.65 -1.09 17.50
CA LEU A 68 -8.69 -1.25 16.40
C LEU A 68 -9.11 -0.44 15.16
N LEU A 69 -10.42 -0.23 14.96
CA LEU A 69 -10.96 0.59 13.87
C LEU A 69 -10.51 2.05 13.92
N THR A 70 -10.37 2.66 15.10
CA THR A 70 -9.88 4.05 15.19
C THR A 70 -8.40 4.20 14.90
N LEU A 71 -7.61 3.13 15.05
CA LEU A 71 -6.19 3.14 14.65
C LEU A 71 -6.03 3.23 13.13
N PHE A 72 -6.99 2.69 12.39
CA PHE A 72 -6.96 2.67 10.92
C PHE A 72 -7.76 3.78 10.28
N PHE A 73 -8.53 4.56 11.03
CA PHE A 73 -9.19 5.75 10.50
C PHE A 73 -8.14 6.82 10.14
N PRO A 74 -8.23 7.47 8.97
CA PRO A 74 -9.29 7.43 7.96
C PRO A 74 -9.13 6.40 6.81
N TYR A 75 -8.09 5.56 6.83
CA TYR A 75 -7.82 4.58 5.78
C TYR A 75 -8.90 3.52 5.59
N THR A 76 -9.83 3.38 6.53
CA THR A 76 -11.00 2.50 6.40
C THR A 76 -11.93 2.83 5.22
N LEU A 77 -11.79 4.03 4.64
CA LEU A 77 -12.52 4.47 3.45
C LEU A 77 -11.73 4.25 2.15
N LEU A 78 -10.55 3.66 2.26
CA LEU A 78 -9.78 3.13 1.15
C LEU A 78 -10.04 1.63 1.06
N ARG A 79 -10.18 1.11 -0.17
CA ARG A 79 -10.33 -0.32 -0.39
C ARG A 79 -9.10 -0.90 -1.08
N ASP A 80 -8.66 -2.06 -0.61
CA ASP A 80 -7.62 -2.85 -1.27
C ASP A 80 -8.12 -3.62 -2.48
N VAL A 81 -7.15 -4.25 -3.13
CA VAL A 81 -7.39 -5.32 -4.08
C VAL A 81 -7.50 -6.66 -3.34
N VAL A 82 -8.70 -7.02 -2.91
CA VAL A 82 -9.01 -8.39 -2.50
C VAL A 82 -9.84 -9.05 -3.59
N LEU A 83 -9.57 -10.34 -3.83
CA LEU A 83 -10.18 -11.18 -4.87
C LEU A 83 -11.72 -11.16 -4.87
N ASP A 84 -12.35 -10.83 -3.76
CA ASP A 84 -13.80 -10.90 -3.54
C ASP A 84 -14.50 -9.53 -3.55
N GLN A 85 -13.75 -8.42 -3.66
CA GLN A 85 -14.33 -7.07 -3.70
C GLN A 85 -14.15 -6.45 -5.08
N PRO A 86 -15.15 -6.55 -5.98
CA PRO A 86 -15.08 -5.92 -7.28
C PRO A 86 -14.96 -4.39 -7.13
N VAL A 87 -14.36 -3.76 -8.13
CA VAL A 87 -14.25 -2.29 -8.16
C VAL A 87 -15.63 -1.70 -8.43
N SER A 88 -16.25 -1.02 -7.48
CA SER A 88 -17.57 -0.40 -7.69
C SER A 88 -17.47 0.72 -8.72
N ASP A 89 -18.51 0.95 -9.52
CA ASP A 89 -18.57 2.11 -10.43
C ASP A 89 -18.49 3.45 -9.68
N SER A 90 -18.81 3.46 -8.39
CA SER A 90 -18.67 4.62 -7.50
C SER A 90 -17.29 4.78 -6.85
N ASP A 91 -16.39 3.80 -6.99
CA ASP A 91 -15.05 3.88 -6.41
C ASP A 91 -14.21 4.90 -7.17
N ILE A 92 -13.52 5.77 -6.44
CA ILE A 92 -12.75 6.88 -7.00
C ILE A 92 -11.25 6.57 -6.95
N PRO A 93 -10.53 6.64 -8.10
CA PRO A 93 -9.09 6.49 -8.11
C PRO A 93 -8.40 7.63 -7.34
N PHE A 94 -7.46 7.26 -6.47
CA PHE A 94 -6.66 8.20 -5.69
C PHE A 94 -5.18 7.90 -5.89
N PHE A 95 -4.45 8.74 -6.61
CA PHE A 95 -3.01 8.64 -6.70
C PHE A 95 -2.34 9.36 -5.53
N TRP A 96 -1.85 8.57 -4.56
CA TRP A 96 -1.02 9.07 -3.48
C TRP A 96 0.44 9.13 -3.92
N HIS A 97 0.99 10.34 -3.96
CA HIS A 97 2.36 10.59 -4.42
C HIS A 97 3.24 11.21 -3.33
N VAL A 98 4.09 10.40 -2.72
CA VAL A 98 5.07 10.88 -1.73
C VAL A 98 6.26 11.56 -2.40
N HIS A 99 6.63 11.09 -3.59
CA HIS A 99 7.84 11.48 -4.29
C HIS A 99 7.54 12.48 -5.40
N ASN A 100 8.31 13.56 -5.45
CA ASN A 100 8.15 14.61 -6.44
C ASN A 100 8.43 14.12 -7.87
N SER A 101 9.40 13.22 -8.04
CA SER A 101 9.69 12.60 -9.35
C SER A 101 8.54 11.73 -9.84
N ASP A 102 8.01 10.87 -8.97
CA ASP A 102 6.92 9.92 -9.30
C ASP A 102 5.66 10.65 -9.71
N GLU A 103 5.33 11.72 -8.99
CA GLU A 103 4.19 12.57 -9.28
C GLU A 103 4.21 13.04 -10.74
N LYS A 104 5.30 13.66 -11.18
CA LYS A 104 5.39 14.30 -12.49
C LYS A 104 5.16 13.29 -13.61
N VAL A 105 5.85 12.16 -13.55
CA VAL A 105 5.78 11.15 -14.61
C VAL A 105 4.43 10.47 -14.63
N TYR A 106 3.91 10.06 -13.47
CA TYR A 106 2.62 9.36 -13.47
C TYR A 106 1.46 10.30 -13.81
N LYS A 107 1.44 11.55 -13.32
CA LYS A 107 0.45 12.55 -13.74
C LYS A 107 0.46 12.80 -15.25
N ASN A 108 1.65 12.86 -15.86
CA ASN A 108 1.79 13.01 -17.32
C ASN A 108 1.21 11.82 -18.07
N ILE A 109 1.40 10.59 -17.57
CA ILE A 109 0.83 9.38 -18.18
C ILE A 109 -0.70 9.36 -18.03
N LEU A 110 -1.23 9.67 -16.84
CA LEU A 110 -2.68 9.73 -16.60
C LEU A 110 -3.37 10.75 -17.51
N LYS A 111 -2.82 11.97 -17.62
CA LYS A 111 -3.35 13.02 -18.50
C LYS A 111 -3.15 12.71 -19.98
N GLY A 112 -1.93 12.34 -20.36
CA GLY A 112 -1.53 12.21 -21.77
C GLY A 112 -1.96 10.89 -22.41
N CYS A 113 -1.69 9.76 -21.75
CA CYS A 113 -1.94 8.44 -22.34
C CYS A 113 -3.37 7.95 -22.07
N TYR A 114 -3.95 8.27 -20.90
CA TYR A 114 -5.30 7.84 -20.53
C TYR A 114 -6.36 8.94 -20.62
N GLY A 115 -5.98 10.22 -20.80
CA GLY A 115 -6.94 11.31 -20.97
C GLY A 115 -7.73 11.65 -19.70
N LEU A 116 -7.18 11.29 -18.54
CA LEU A 116 -7.83 11.47 -17.26
C LEU A 116 -7.65 12.91 -16.77
N GLN A 117 -8.71 13.47 -16.22
CA GLN A 117 -8.72 14.74 -15.51
C GLN A 117 -8.21 14.53 -14.08
N LEU A 118 -7.21 15.31 -13.69
CA LEU A 118 -6.65 15.23 -12.35
C LEU A 118 -7.30 16.27 -11.44
N ILE A 119 -7.76 15.83 -10.27
CA ILE A 119 -8.21 16.68 -9.18
C ILE A 119 -7.06 16.78 -8.18
N GLU A 120 -6.29 17.86 -8.26
CA GLU A 120 -5.06 18.01 -7.50
C GLU A 120 -5.34 18.67 -6.15
N LEU A 121 -5.08 17.93 -5.06
CA LEU A 121 -5.29 18.36 -3.68
C LEU A 121 -3.91 18.47 -3.00
N ASN A 122 -3.20 19.54 -3.28
CA ASN A 122 -1.78 19.71 -2.95
C ASN A 122 -1.53 20.45 -1.63
N ASP A 123 -2.58 20.72 -0.85
CA ASP A 123 -2.53 21.39 0.45
C ASP A 123 -3.75 21.00 1.30
N VAL A 124 -3.67 21.23 2.61
CA VAL A 124 -4.72 20.81 3.56
C VAL A 124 -6.01 21.62 3.41
N ASP A 125 -5.92 22.89 3.02
CA ASP A 125 -7.09 23.76 2.87
C ASP A 125 -7.94 23.33 1.66
N SER A 126 -7.31 23.00 0.53
CA SER A 126 -8.01 22.46 -0.65
C SER A 126 -8.64 21.10 -0.38
N ILE A 127 -8.01 20.24 0.44
CA ILE A 127 -8.62 18.96 0.88
C ILE A 127 -9.85 19.22 1.75
N LYS A 128 -9.77 20.19 2.67
CA LYS A 128 -10.89 20.57 3.53
C LYS A 128 -12.06 21.12 2.71
N GLU A 129 -11.80 22.01 1.76
CA GLU A 129 -12.82 22.53 0.84
C GLU A 129 -13.44 21.40 0.00
N ALA A 130 -12.62 20.50 -0.53
CA ALA A 130 -13.10 19.33 -1.27
C ALA A 130 -14.03 18.43 -0.44
N LYS A 131 -13.72 18.26 0.85
CA LYS A 131 -14.57 17.53 1.81
C LYS A 131 -15.90 18.24 2.04
N GLU A 132 -15.87 19.55 2.28
CA GLU A 132 -17.06 20.38 2.52
C GLU A 132 -18.00 20.42 1.30
N LEU A 133 -17.43 20.41 0.10
CA LEU A 133 -18.18 20.36 -1.17
C LEU A 133 -18.60 18.94 -1.60
N GLU A 134 -18.21 17.92 -0.85
CA GLU A 134 -18.48 16.50 -1.14
C GLU A 134 -18.10 16.11 -2.59
N ILE A 135 -16.96 16.60 -3.08
CA ILE A 135 -16.61 16.53 -4.51
C ILE A 135 -16.69 15.11 -5.08
N VAL A 136 -16.42 14.08 -4.26
CA VAL A 136 -16.42 12.67 -4.66
C VAL A 136 -17.75 12.21 -5.24
N LYS A 137 -18.87 12.82 -4.85
CA LYS A 137 -20.21 12.49 -5.38
C LYS A 137 -20.38 12.89 -6.85
N GLY A 138 -19.59 13.86 -7.33
CA GLY A 138 -19.62 14.33 -8.71
C GLY A 138 -18.54 13.71 -9.59
N LEU A 139 -17.66 12.87 -9.03
CA LEU A 139 -16.54 12.30 -9.77
C LEU A 139 -16.95 11.01 -10.49
N ASP A 140 -16.42 10.87 -11.70
CA ASP A 140 -16.55 9.70 -12.56
C ASP A 140 -15.20 8.97 -12.61
N ARG A 141 -15.14 7.71 -12.15
CA ARG A 141 -13.91 6.91 -12.03
C ARG A 141 -13.15 6.70 -13.35
N TYR A 142 -13.85 6.81 -14.47
CA TYR A 142 -13.28 6.64 -15.80
C TYR A 142 -12.70 7.94 -16.37
N LYS A 143 -12.95 9.07 -15.69
CA LYS A 143 -12.54 10.40 -16.14
C LYS A 143 -11.68 11.13 -15.13
N HIS A 144 -11.84 10.84 -13.85
CA HIS A 144 -11.22 11.61 -12.77
C HIS A 144 -10.29 10.75 -11.93
N VAL A 145 -9.16 11.34 -11.55
CA VAL A 145 -8.24 10.78 -10.55
C VAL A 145 -7.92 11.88 -9.56
N ILE A 146 -8.12 11.60 -8.27
CA ILE A 146 -7.66 12.50 -7.21
C ILE A 146 -6.16 12.31 -7.04
N THR A 147 -5.39 13.38 -6.88
CA THR A 147 -3.95 13.29 -6.62
C THR A 147 -3.60 14.12 -5.40
N SER A 148 -2.86 13.55 -4.46
CA SER A 148 -2.41 14.28 -3.27
C SER A 148 -1.17 13.64 -2.65
N PRO A 149 -0.28 14.42 -2.03
CA PRO A 149 0.75 13.90 -1.14
C PRO A 149 0.20 13.62 0.29
N PHE A 150 -0.96 14.19 0.67
CA PHE A 150 -1.53 14.13 2.01
C PHE A 150 -2.51 12.95 2.15
N VAL A 151 -1.95 11.75 2.32
CA VAL A 151 -2.73 10.50 2.29
C VAL A 151 -3.84 10.46 3.34
N ARG A 152 -3.59 10.96 4.55
CA ARG A 152 -4.52 10.84 5.67
C ARG A 152 -5.70 11.79 5.45
N GLU A 153 -5.40 13.06 5.24
CA GLU A 153 -6.38 14.12 5.02
C GLU A 153 -7.23 13.82 3.78
N THR A 154 -6.61 13.37 2.69
CA THR A 154 -7.32 13.01 1.46
C THR A 154 -8.22 11.81 1.68
N SER A 155 -7.85 10.84 2.52
CA SER A 155 -8.70 9.69 2.79
C SER A 155 -10.04 10.06 3.45
N GLU A 156 -10.13 11.24 4.08
CA GLU A 156 -11.36 11.71 4.72
C GLU A 156 -12.41 12.28 3.77
N ILE A 157 -12.06 12.51 2.50
CA ILE A 157 -13.02 13.01 1.50
C ILE A 157 -13.88 11.89 0.92
N PHE A 158 -13.43 10.64 1.05
CA PHE A 158 -14.17 9.46 0.60
C PHE A 158 -15.34 9.17 1.53
N THR A 159 -16.27 8.34 1.05
CA THR A 159 -17.47 7.97 1.80
C THR A 159 -17.72 6.48 1.65
N THR A 160 -18.64 5.93 2.43
CA THR A 160 -19.09 4.54 2.27
C THR A 160 -19.77 4.27 0.94
N ASP A 161 -20.20 5.31 0.23
CA ASP A 161 -20.81 5.19 -1.10
C ASP A 161 -19.77 5.38 -2.22
N HIS A 162 -18.65 6.06 -1.92
CA HIS A 162 -17.58 6.40 -2.86
C HIS A 162 -16.22 6.13 -2.20
N PHE A 163 -15.78 4.87 -2.23
CA PHE A 163 -14.51 4.49 -1.63
C PHE A 163 -13.32 4.97 -2.47
N GLY A 164 -12.20 5.25 -1.81
CA GLY A 164 -10.94 5.54 -2.49
C GLY A 164 -10.22 4.27 -2.93
N ARG A 165 -9.66 4.28 -4.15
CA ARG A 165 -8.71 3.25 -4.63
C ARG A 165 -7.33 3.87 -4.70
N MET A 166 -6.57 3.73 -3.61
CA MET A 166 -5.30 4.41 -3.46
C MET A 166 -4.20 3.71 -4.27
N ILE A 167 -3.73 4.36 -5.33
CA ILE A 167 -2.57 3.95 -6.12
C ILE A 167 -1.34 4.62 -5.51
N CYS A 168 -0.27 3.86 -5.31
CA CYS A 168 1.01 4.42 -4.88
C CYS A 168 2.20 3.63 -5.43
N PHE A 169 3.32 4.32 -5.61
CA PHE A 169 4.60 3.71 -5.96
C PHE A 169 5.58 3.94 -4.82
N PHE A 170 6.22 2.87 -4.35
CA PHE A 170 7.19 2.94 -3.28
C PHE A 170 8.60 2.94 -3.85
N ARG A 171 9.42 3.88 -3.38
CA ARG A 171 10.86 3.90 -3.58
C ARG A 171 11.59 3.30 -2.38
N HIS A 172 12.82 2.93 -2.63
CA HIS A 172 13.79 2.57 -1.65
C HIS A 172 14.03 3.79 -0.74
N PRO A 173 13.98 3.66 0.60
CA PRO A 173 14.06 4.80 1.52
C PRO A 173 15.29 5.71 1.39
N ILE A 174 16.40 5.16 0.91
CA ILE A 174 17.63 5.94 0.64
C ILE A 174 17.47 6.94 -0.52
N ASP A 175 16.52 6.69 -1.41
CA ASP A 175 16.27 7.46 -2.63
C ASP A 175 15.04 8.36 -2.52
N TYR A 176 14.50 8.54 -1.31
CA TYR A 176 13.37 9.41 -1.08
C TYR A 176 13.66 10.85 -1.53
N ASP A 177 12.95 11.29 -2.56
CA ASP A 177 12.82 12.69 -2.99
C ASP A 177 11.44 13.22 -2.59
N LEU A 178 11.24 13.31 -1.27
CA LEU A 178 9.95 13.70 -0.68
C LEU A 178 9.41 14.99 -1.31
N HIS A 179 8.11 14.99 -1.61
CA HIS A 179 7.38 16.14 -2.11
C HIS A 179 7.47 17.32 -1.11
N PRO A 180 7.76 18.55 -1.57
CA PRO A 180 8.05 19.68 -0.67
C PRO A 180 6.87 20.15 0.19
N SER A 181 5.62 19.80 -0.17
CA SER A 181 4.44 20.12 0.65
C SER A 181 4.19 19.13 1.79
N LEU A 182 4.91 18.01 1.83
CA LEU A 182 4.72 17.01 2.86
C LEU A 182 5.08 17.55 4.26
N PRO A 183 4.44 17.03 5.31
CA PRO A 183 4.75 17.44 6.67
C PRO A 183 6.21 17.14 7.02
N VAL A 184 6.84 18.12 7.67
CA VAL A 184 8.18 17.95 8.24
C VAL A 184 8.03 17.46 9.66
N PHE A 185 8.57 16.28 9.95
CA PHE A 185 8.64 15.74 11.30
C PHE A 185 9.94 16.18 11.97
N GLU A 186 9.89 16.34 13.30
CA GLU A 186 11.07 16.63 14.09
C GLU A 186 12.08 15.48 14.00
N ALA A 187 11.58 14.25 14.10
CA ALA A 187 12.33 13.04 13.87
C ALA A 187 12.46 12.74 12.36
N LYS A 188 13.69 12.60 11.88
CA LYS A 188 14.00 12.36 10.46
C LYS A 188 14.10 10.88 10.08
N ASP A 189 14.05 10.00 11.07
CA ASP A 189 14.14 8.55 10.89
C ASP A 189 12.76 7.95 10.59
N ASN A 190 12.73 6.90 9.78
CA ASN A 190 11.53 6.10 9.50
C ASN A 190 10.32 6.96 9.08
N TRP A 191 10.59 7.98 8.26
CA TRP A 191 9.65 9.04 7.91
C TRP A 191 8.34 8.48 7.32
N MET A 192 8.40 7.47 6.45
CA MET A 192 7.21 6.89 5.83
C MET A 192 6.36 6.14 6.86
N THR A 193 7.02 5.39 7.76
CA THR A 193 6.36 4.69 8.86
C THR A 193 5.65 5.70 9.78
N ARG A 194 6.28 6.83 10.10
CA ARG A 194 5.68 7.92 10.89
C ARG A 194 4.46 8.52 10.20
N LEU A 195 4.57 8.80 8.90
CA LEU A 195 3.49 9.35 8.11
C LEU A 195 2.26 8.43 8.14
N LEU A 196 2.44 7.14 7.80
CA LEU A 196 1.33 6.19 7.68
C LEU A 196 0.72 5.79 9.04
N SER A 197 1.52 5.77 10.10
CA SER A 197 1.03 5.50 11.46
C SER A 197 0.51 6.76 12.17
N ASN A 198 0.68 7.94 11.57
CA ASN A 198 0.41 9.24 12.18
C ASN A 198 1.14 9.44 13.52
N TRP A 199 2.43 9.07 13.58
CA TRP A 199 3.24 9.08 14.80
C TRP A 199 4.50 9.95 14.67
N HIS A 200 4.46 11.15 15.26
CA HIS A 200 5.41 12.22 14.90
C HIS A 200 6.44 12.60 15.98
N LYS A 201 6.20 12.28 17.25
CA LYS A 201 6.97 12.85 18.37
C LYS A 201 7.92 11.86 19.04
N ASP A 202 7.49 10.62 19.23
CA ASP A 202 8.23 9.66 20.05
C ASP A 202 8.99 8.63 19.22
N GLU A 203 9.72 7.76 19.91
CA GLU A 203 10.32 6.57 19.31
C GLU A 203 9.23 5.70 18.67
N ILE A 204 9.48 5.23 17.45
CA ILE A 204 8.58 4.31 16.75
C ILE A 204 8.79 2.91 17.32
N THR A 205 7.71 2.17 17.51
CA THR A 205 7.75 0.77 17.93
C THR A 205 7.22 -0.15 16.83
N PHE A 206 7.19 -1.46 17.11
CA PHE A 206 6.55 -2.43 16.21
C PHE A 206 5.05 -2.19 16.03
N LYS A 207 4.39 -1.47 16.94
CA LYS A 207 2.97 -1.12 16.82
C LYS A 207 2.74 -0.20 15.63
N GLU A 208 3.49 0.89 15.54
CA GLU A 208 3.39 1.88 14.46
C GLU A 208 3.81 1.28 13.11
N LEU A 209 4.86 0.46 13.10
CA LEU A 209 5.20 -0.34 11.91
C LEU A 209 4.04 -1.26 11.51
N GLY A 210 3.37 -1.90 12.46
CA GLY A 210 2.20 -2.73 12.20
C GLY A 210 1.07 -1.98 11.50
N VAL A 211 0.79 -0.73 11.92
CA VAL A 211 -0.19 0.16 11.27
C VAL A 211 0.26 0.49 9.85
N ALA A 212 1.48 0.96 9.65
CA ALA A 212 2.01 1.31 8.33
C ALA A 212 1.96 0.12 7.36
N LYS A 213 2.36 -1.07 7.83
CA LYS A 213 2.28 -2.31 7.05
C LYS A 213 0.86 -2.68 6.67
N HIS A 214 -0.11 -2.47 7.57
CA HIS A 214 -1.51 -2.70 7.26
C HIS A 214 -1.98 -1.77 6.14
N VAL A 215 -1.68 -0.47 6.22
CA VAL A 215 -2.03 0.50 5.17
C VAL A 215 -1.46 0.08 3.82
N VAL A 216 -0.15 -0.26 3.76
CA VAL A 216 0.49 -0.70 2.51
C VAL A 216 -0.18 -1.96 1.93
N ARG A 217 -0.56 -2.92 2.77
CA ARG A 217 -1.14 -4.18 2.32
C ARG A 217 -2.63 -4.09 1.96
N GLN A 218 -3.38 -3.28 2.70
CA GLN A 218 -4.85 -3.31 2.74
C GLN A 218 -5.51 -2.01 2.26
N CYS A 219 -4.73 -1.00 1.89
CA CYS A 219 -5.27 0.23 1.34
C CYS A 219 -4.65 0.60 0.00
N CYS A 220 -3.49 0.05 -0.36
CA CYS A 220 -2.78 0.41 -1.58
C CYS A 220 -2.97 -0.59 -2.72
N LEU A 221 -3.30 -0.08 -3.91
CA LEU A 221 -3.01 -0.69 -5.19
C LEU A 221 -1.56 -0.35 -5.56
N MET A 222 -0.66 -1.30 -5.32
CA MET A 222 0.78 -1.08 -5.33
C MET A 222 1.34 -1.00 -6.74
N GLY A 223 2.24 -0.05 -6.98
CA GLY A 223 3.16 -0.01 -8.10
C GLY A 223 4.61 -0.22 -7.64
N GLU A 224 5.44 -0.82 -8.50
CA GLU A 224 6.88 -0.94 -8.31
C GLU A 224 7.59 0.00 -9.30
N MET A 225 8.55 0.77 -8.80
CA MET A 225 9.27 1.80 -9.56
C MET A 225 10.08 1.19 -10.72
N ASP A 226 10.85 0.14 -10.46
CA ASP A 226 11.63 -0.56 -11.48
C ASP A 226 10.76 -1.30 -12.51
N LYS A 227 9.47 -1.49 -12.19
CA LYS A 227 8.45 -2.09 -13.07
C LYS A 227 7.33 -1.10 -13.33
N MET A 228 7.62 0.20 -13.42
CA MET A 228 6.60 1.24 -13.51
C MET A 228 5.65 1.00 -14.71
N LYS A 229 6.16 0.77 -15.93
CA LYS A 229 5.32 0.45 -17.11
C LYS A 229 4.33 -0.68 -16.82
N THR A 230 4.82 -1.83 -16.36
CA THR A 230 4.01 -3.01 -16.07
C THR A 230 2.99 -2.73 -14.98
N SER A 231 3.39 -1.99 -13.93
CA SER A 231 2.50 -1.59 -12.85
C SER A 231 1.37 -0.69 -13.36
N ILE A 232 1.68 0.29 -14.20
CA ILE A 232 0.70 1.22 -14.78
C ILE A 232 -0.33 0.48 -15.63
N ILE A 233 0.12 -0.41 -16.52
CA ILE A 233 -0.77 -1.19 -17.38
C ILE A 233 -1.72 -2.04 -16.53
N ARG A 234 -1.18 -2.76 -15.53
CA ARG A 234 -1.99 -3.58 -14.61
C ARG A 234 -3.02 -2.76 -13.84
N ILE A 235 -2.62 -1.57 -13.35
CA ILE A 235 -3.51 -0.65 -12.64
C ILE A 235 -4.63 -0.18 -13.58
N ALA A 236 -4.30 0.21 -14.81
CA ALA A 236 -5.28 0.63 -15.80
C ALA A 236 -6.27 -0.50 -16.15
N GLU A 237 -5.79 -1.73 -16.32
CA GLU A 237 -6.66 -2.90 -16.55
C GLU A 237 -7.60 -3.20 -15.37
N HIS A 238 -7.10 -3.04 -14.14
CA HIS A 238 -7.90 -3.19 -12.93
C HIS A 238 -8.99 -2.11 -12.82
N MET A 239 -8.65 -0.86 -13.14
CA MET A 239 -9.55 0.29 -13.10
C MET A 239 -10.42 0.43 -14.36
N ASN A 240 -10.24 -0.46 -15.35
CA ASN A 240 -10.89 -0.41 -16.66
C ASN A 240 -10.68 0.93 -17.39
N TRP A 241 -9.48 1.49 -17.30
CA TRP A 241 -9.11 2.67 -18.06
C TRP A 241 -8.77 2.30 -19.50
N ILE A 242 -9.21 3.16 -20.42
CA ILE A 242 -8.92 3.03 -21.85
C ILE A 242 -7.93 4.12 -22.26
N PHE A 243 -7.10 3.84 -23.25
CA PHE A 243 -6.20 4.84 -23.79
C PHE A 243 -6.98 6.00 -24.45
N ALA A 244 -6.47 7.21 -24.30
CA ALA A 244 -7.10 8.42 -24.81
C ALA A 244 -7.17 8.42 -26.35
N ASN A 245 -8.06 9.26 -26.89
CA ASN A 245 -8.14 9.57 -28.33
C ASN A 245 -8.32 8.33 -29.23
N GLY A 246 -8.84 7.21 -28.69
CA GLY A 246 -9.00 5.97 -29.44
C GLY A 246 -7.68 5.32 -29.84
N MET A 247 -6.59 5.55 -29.09
CA MET A 247 -5.31 4.86 -29.31
C MET A 247 -5.49 3.34 -29.21
N SER A 248 -4.78 2.59 -30.06
CA SER A 248 -4.64 1.15 -29.90
C SER A 248 -3.80 0.82 -28.68
N ASP A 249 -3.83 -0.44 -28.23
CA ASP A 249 -3.03 -0.89 -27.09
C ASP A 249 -1.53 -0.69 -27.32
N GLU A 250 -1.05 -0.91 -28.56
CA GLU A 250 0.36 -0.69 -28.92
C GLU A 250 0.73 0.80 -28.86
N ALA A 251 -0.12 1.68 -29.40
CA ALA A 251 0.11 3.12 -29.38
C ALA A 251 0.06 3.67 -27.95
N GLY A 252 -0.87 3.19 -27.12
CA GLY A 252 -0.98 3.56 -25.71
C GLY A 252 0.23 3.10 -24.89
N GLN A 253 0.72 1.88 -25.10
CA GLN A 253 1.95 1.41 -24.46
C GLN A 253 3.18 2.19 -24.90
N GLN A 254 3.28 2.56 -26.19
CA GLN A 254 4.35 3.43 -26.68
C GLN A 254 4.27 4.83 -26.07
N CYS A 255 3.07 5.37 -25.83
CA CYS A 255 2.88 6.63 -25.10
C CYS A 255 3.49 6.55 -23.69
N ILE A 256 3.24 5.43 -22.98
CA ILE A 256 3.82 5.19 -21.66
C ILE A 256 5.35 5.10 -21.75
N ASP A 257 5.89 4.34 -22.71
CA ASP A 257 7.35 4.22 -22.90
C ASP A 257 8.01 5.57 -23.11
N ASN A 258 7.43 6.41 -23.97
CA ASN A 258 7.93 7.75 -24.24
C ASN A 258 7.87 8.65 -23.00
N ALA A 259 6.81 8.52 -22.17
CA ALA A 259 6.68 9.27 -20.93
C ALA A 259 7.67 8.82 -19.83
N LEU A 260 8.10 7.56 -19.89
CA LEU A 260 9.12 6.99 -18.99
C LEU A 260 10.55 7.24 -19.50
N GLU A 261 10.72 7.70 -20.74
CA GLU A 261 12.04 7.98 -21.29
C GLU A 261 12.77 9.06 -20.48
N GLY A 262 13.97 8.74 -20.00
CA GLY A 262 14.76 9.64 -19.16
C GLY A 262 14.34 9.73 -17.70
N PHE A 263 13.33 8.96 -17.28
CA PHE A 263 12.99 8.86 -15.86
C PHE A 263 14.07 8.04 -15.11
N PRO A 264 14.62 8.55 -13.99
CA PRO A 264 15.68 7.85 -13.29
C PRO A 264 15.15 6.53 -12.71
N SER A 265 15.89 5.44 -12.94
CA SER A 265 15.66 4.20 -12.21
C SER A 265 15.95 4.40 -10.72
N GLU A 266 15.44 3.48 -9.92
CA GLU A 266 15.86 3.35 -8.52
C GLU A 266 17.38 3.17 -8.46
N LYS A 267 18.04 3.80 -7.48
CA LYS A 267 19.46 3.62 -7.25
C LYS A 267 19.63 2.41 -6.34
N TRP A 268 20.49 1.50 -6.77
CA TRP A 268 20.89 0.37 -5.97
C TRP A 268 21.90 0.83 -4.92
N ALA A 269 21.56 0.65 -3.65
CA ALA A 269 22.51 0.80 -2.55
C ALA A 269 23.18 -0.54 -2.27
N ASP A 270 24.51 -0.55 -2.16
CA ASP A 270 25.24 -1.72 -1.67
C ASP A 270 24.95 -1.92 -0.19
N HIS A 271 24.29 -3.04 0.14
CA HIS A 271 23.88 -3.38 1.50
C HIS A 271 25.06 -3.66 2.45
N ASP A 272 26.25 -3.92 1.92
CA ASP A 272 27.45 -4.10 2.73
C ASP A 272 28.22 -2.78 2.95
N SER A 273 27.78 -1.69 2.31
CA SER A 273 28.45 -0.39 2.43
C SER A 273 28.27 0.23 3.83
N PRO A 274 29.29 0.93 4.37
CA PRO A 274 29.16 1.66 5.63
C PRO A 274 28.05 2.72 5.62
N ALA A 275 27.80 3.34 4.46
CA ALA A 275 26.72 4.31 4.28
C ALA A 275 25.35 3.64 4.45
N TRP A 276 25.15 2.46 3.86
CA TRP A 276 23.94 1.68 4.02
C TRP A 276 23.71 1.26 5.47
N GLN A 277 24.72 0.71 6.13
CA GLN A 277 24.59 0.25 7.52
C GLN A 277 24.21 1.40 8.47
N SER A 278 24.79 2.58 8.26
CA SER A 278 24.43 3.80 9.00
C SER A 278 22.98 4.21 8.71
N PHE A 279 22.58 4.26 7.44
CA PHE A 279 21.22 4.59 7.03
C PHE A 279 20.18 3.61 7.62
N TYR A 280 20.42 2.32 7.45
CA TYR A 280 19.53 1.24 7.89
C TYR A 280 19.35 1.24 9.41
N LYS A 281 20.39 1.57 10.18
CA LYS A 281 20.29 1.68 11.64
C LYS A 281 19.20 2.67 12.08
N PHE A 282 19.05 3.78 11.36
CA PHE A 282 18.02 4.78 11.66
C PHE A 282 16.70 4.47 10.94
N ASN A 283 16.73 3.94 9.72
CA ASN A 283 15.56 3.78 8.86
C ASN A 283 15.11 2.32 8.67
N ARG A 284 15.33 1.47 9.69
CA ARG A 284 15.03 0.03 9.61
C ARG A 284 13.57 -0.27 9.29
N PHE A 285 12.64 0.54 9.80
CA PHE A 285 11.21 0.33 9.63
C PHE A 285 10.74 0.75 8.25
N ASP A 286 11.27 1.84 7.71
CA ASP A 286 11.01 2.22 6.31
C ASP A 286 11.61 1.20 5.33
N ALA A 287 12.78 0.65 5.62
CA ALA A 287 13.37 -0.42 4.81
C ALA A 287 12.49 -1.69 4.84
N GLU A 288 11.99 -2.08 6.01
CA GLU A 288 11.07 -3.21 6.15
C GLU A 288 9.71 -2.95 5.47
N LEU A 289 9.24 -1.70 5.49
CA LEU A 289 8.02 -1.28 4.81
C LEU A 289 8.16 -1.32 3.29
N TYR A 290 9.32 -0.93 2.75
CA TYR A 290 9.66 -1.07 1.33
C TYR A 290 9.71 -2.54 0.90
N GLU A 291 10.36 -3.43 1.67
CA GLU A 291 10.34 -4.87 1.36
C GLU A 291 8.91 -5.44 1.36
N LEU A 292 8.06 -4.99 2.29
CA LEU A 292 6.65 -5.36 2.29
C LEU A 292 5.91 -4.83 1.05
N SER A 293 6.19 -3.60 0.61
CA SER A 293 5.53 -3.03 -0.57
C SER A 293 5.89 -3.82 -1.83
N GLN A 294 7.15 -4.23 -1.96
CA GLN A 294 7.62 -5.14 -3.02
C GLN A 294 6.88 -6.49 -2.97
N SER A 295 6.76 -7.10 -1.78
CA SER A 295 5.99 -8.36 -1.63
C SER A 295 4.50 -8.16 -1.94
N THR A 296 3.93 -7.01 -1.57
CA THR A 296 2.51 -6.70 -1.80
C THR A 296 2.25 -6.55 -3.29
N TRP A 297 3.13 -5.86 -4.02
CA TRP A 297 3.06 -5.76 -5.47
C TRP A 297 3.04 -7.13 -6.15
N ARG A 298 3.94 -8.05 -5.74
CA ARG A 298 4.00 -9.43 -6.26
C ARG A 298 2.75 -10.24 -5.93
N HIS A 299 2.24 -10.11 -4.70
CA HIS A 299 0.99 -10.75 -4.29
C HIS A 299 -0.18 -10.26 -5.16
N GLN A 300 -0.26 -8.95 -5.38
CA GLN A 300 -1.27 -8.31 -6.21
C GLN A 300 -1.20 -8.73 -7.68
N ILE A 301 -0.07 -9.18 -8.23
CA ILE A 301 -0.05 -9.79 -9.58
C ILE A 301 -0.96 -11.01 -9.63
N GLN A 302 -1.03 -11.78 -8.55
CA GLN A 302 -1.79 -13.01 -8.48
C GLN A 302 -3.25 -12.76 -8.09
N THR A 303 -3.52 -11.68 -7.35
CA THR A 303 -4.85 -11.39 -6.79
C THR A 303 -5.62 -10.29 -7.51
N ILE A 304 -4.96 -9.38 -8.24
CA ILE A 304 -5.65 -8.41 -9.09
C ILE A 304 -6.32 -9.17 -10.23
N ILE A 305 -7.64 -9.13 -10.23
CA ILE A 305 -8.46 -9.63 -11.34
C ILE A 305 -8.73 -8.43 -12.26
N PRO A 306 -8.42 -8.51 -13.57
CA PRO A 306 -8.84 -7.51 -14.55
C PRO A 306 -10.35 -7.29 -14.50
N TRP A 307 -10.81 -6.04 -14.67
CA TRP A 307 -12.23 -5.69 -14.56
C TRP A 307 -13.15 -6.60 -15.39
N LYS A 308 -12.77 -6.89 -16.64
CA LYS A 308 -13.53 -7.76 -17.55
C LYS A 308 -13.83 -9.14 -16.93
N LEU A 309 -12.88 -9.69 -16.18
CA LEU A 309 -13.05 -10.98 -15.49
C LEU A 309 -13.88 -10.86 -14.21
N GLN A 310 -13.88 -9.69 -13.55
CA GLN A 310 -14.77 -9.43 -12.41
C GLN A 310 -16.22 -9.43 -12.88
N VAL A 311 -16.52 -8.70 -13.96
CA VAL A 311 -17.87 -8.63 -14.54
C VAL A 311 -18.37 -10.00 -15.00
N SER A 312 -17.53 -10.81 -15.66
CA SER A 312 -17.95 -12.13 -16.11
C SER A 312 -18.27 -13.10 -14.97
N ARG A 313 -17.59 -12.97 -13.82
CA ARG A 313 -17.83 -13.83 -12.64
C ARG A 313 -19.15 -13.47 -11.94
N ASN A 314 -19.49 -12.18 -11.88
CA ASN A 314 -20.76 -11.77 -11.30
C ASN A 314 -21.97 -12.27 -12.10
N GLN A 315 -21.84 -12.40 -13.43
CA GLN A 315 -22.93 -12.90 -14.28
C GLN A 315 -23.20 -14.40 -14.08
N THR A 316 -22.17 -15.20 -13.84
CA THR A 316 -22.36 -16.65 -13.64
C THR A 316 -23.07 -17.00 -12.34
N ASP A 317 -22.95 -16.15 -11.32
CA ASP A 317 -23.56 -16.40 -10.01
C ASP A 317 -25.07 -16.04 -9.99
N GLU A 318 -25.58 -15.30 -11.00
CA GLU A 318 -27.01 -14.94 -11.10
C GLU A 318 -27.85 -15.98 -11.87
N ASP A 319 -27.20 -16.88 -12.61
CA ASP A 319 -27.86 -17.89 -13.45
C ASP A 319 -28.04 -19.26 -12.76
N GLU A 320 -27.49 -19.44 -11.54
CA GLU A 320 -27.68 -20.62 -10.67
C GLU A 320 -28.74 -20.38 -9.58
#